data_AF-A0A3S4H744-F1
#
_entry.id   AF-A0A3S4H744-F1
#
_cell.length_a   1.000
_cell.length_b   1.000
_cell.length_c   1.000
_cell.angle_alpha   90.00
_cell.angle_beta   90.00
_cell.angle_gamma   90.00
#
_symmetry.space_group_name_H-M   'P 1'
#
loop_
_entity.id
_entity.type
_entity.pdbx_description
1 polymer ?
#
loop_
_entity_poly.entity_id
_entity_poly.type
_entity_poly.pdbx_seq_one_letter_code
_entity_poly.pdbx_strand_id
1 'polypeptide(L)'
;MSKIWSKDETLWSFALYGTAVGAGTLFLPIQLGSAGAIVLFITALVAWPLTYWPHKALCQFILSSKTSAGEGITGAVTHYYGKKIGNIITTLYFIAFFVVVLIYAVAITNSLTEQLAKHIQIDIRIRMAVSFGVVLILNMIFLMGRHATLRVMGFLVFPLIAYFLFLSLYLTGSWQPSLLTGQMSLDSHTLHQVWISIPVMVFAFSHTPIISTFAIDRRENFGDQAMDKCKKIMKVAYLIICLSVLFLCL
;
A
#
# COMPACT_ATOMS: atom_id res chain seq x y z
N MET A 1 -6.19 32.94 8.28
CA MET A 1 -7.10 31.77 8.29
C MET A 1 -6.25 30.50 8.25
N SER A 2 -6.15 29.74 9.35
CA SER A 2 -5.43 28.47 9.29
C SER A 2 -6.23 27.54 8.38
N LYS A 3 -5.61 27.07 7.29
CA LYS A 3 -6.26 26.10 6.41
C LYS A 3 -6.48 24.84 7.24
N ILE A 4 -7.74 24.40 7.36
CA ILE A 4 -8.11 23.15 8.03
C ILE A 4 -7.36 21.95 7.41
N TRP A 5 -6.92 22.08 6.16
CA TRP A 5 -6.14 21.07 5.44
C TRP A 5 -5.03 21.69 4.58
N SER A 6 -3.81 21.13 4.65
CA SER A 6 -2.64 21.64 3.91
C SER A 6 -2.35 20.83 2.61
N LYS A 7 -1.58 21.43 1.69
CA LYS A 7 -1.10 20.73 0.49
C LYS A 7 -0.20 19.54 0.86
N ASP A 8 0.61 19.71 1.88
CA ASP A 8 1.51 18.68 2.40
C ASP A 8 0.73 17.51 3.04
N GLU A 9 -0.34 17.79 3.79
CA GLU A 9 -1.25 16.75 4.30
C GLU A 9 -1.89 15.95 3.14
N THR A 10 -2.24 16.63 2.05
CA THR A 10 -2.76 15.99 0.82
C THR A 10 -1.71 15.08 0.18
N LEU A 11 -0.48 15.57 0.02
CA LEU A 11 0.62 14.82 -0.58
C LEU A 11 0.94 13.55 0.22
N TRP A 12 0.97 13.64 1.54
CA TRP A 12 1.20 12.47 2.39
C TRP A 12 0.03 11.49 2.36
N SER A 13 -1.22 11.96 2.39
CA SER A 13 -2.37 11.07 2.24
C SER A 13 -2.32 10.30 0.91
N PHE A 14 -1.94 10.96 -0.18
CA PHE A 14 -1.78 10.30 -1.46
C PHE A 14 -0.54 9.40 -1.53
N ALA A 15 0.57 9.76 -0.91
CA ALA A 15 1.74 8.88 -0.85
C ALA A 15 1.43 7.56 -0.10
N LEU A 16 0.70 7.64 1.02
CA LEU A 16 0.20 6.47 1.75
C LEU A 16 -0.75 5.63 0.89
N TYR A 17 -1.71 6.29 0.22
CA TYR A 17 -2.62 5.64 -0.73
C TYR A 17 -1.88 4.91 -1.85
N GLY A 18 -0.94 5.59 -2.52
CA GLY A 18 -0.18 5.03 -3.62
C GLY A 18 0.63 3.80 -3.24
N THR A 19 1.18 3.79 -2.03
CA THR A 19 1.91 2.63 -1.51
C THR A 19 0.97 1.44 -1.26
N ALA A 20 -0.21 1.69 -0.68
CA ALA A 20 -1.21 0.64 -0.48
C ALA A 20 -1.75 0.09 -1.82
N VAL A 21 -2.08 0.99 -2.76
CA VAL A 21 -2.60 0.58 -4.07
C VAL A 21 -1.60 -0.23 -4.86
N GLY A 22 -0.33 0.18 -4.83
CA GLY A 22 0.76 -0.60 -5.40
C GLY A 22 0.81 -2.03 -4.84
N ALA A 23 0.63 -2.22 -3.53
CA ALA A 23 0.77 -3.50 -2.82
C ALA A 23 -0.29 -4.57 -3.06
N GLY A 24 -1.40 -4.25 -3.70
CA GLY A 24 -2.38 -5.28 -4.04
C GLY A 24 -3.80 -4.77 -4.20
N THR A 25 -4.09 -3.51 -3.85
CA THR A 25 -5.43 -2.94 -4.06
C THR A 25 -5.84 -2.93 -5.54
N LEU A 26 -4.88 -2.94 -6.47
CA LEU A 26 -5.14 -3.00 -7.91
C LEU A 26 -5.81 -4.32 -8.35
N PHE A 27 -5.42 -5.45 -7.72
CA PHE A 27 -5.87 -6.79 -8.12
C PHE A 27 -6.96 -7.35 -7.19
N LEU A 28 -7.11 -6.78 -6.00
CA LEU A 28 -8.09 -7.16 -4.99
C LEU A 28 -9.55 -7.08 -5.46
N PRO A 29 -10.01 -6.02 -6.15
CA PRO A 29 -11.38 -5.94 -6.63
C PRO A 29 -11.78 -7.10 -7.52
N ILE A 30 -10.86 -7.53 -8.39
CA ILE A 30 -11.08 -8.63 -9.31
C ILE A 30 -11.13 -9.95 -8.54
N GLN A 31 -10.14 -10.18 -7.66
CA GLN A 31 -10.02 -11.43 -6.95
C GLN A 31 -11.13 -11.63 -5.91
N LEU A 32 -11.46 -10.60 -5.11
CA LEU A 32 -12.51 -10.67 -4.10
C LEU A 32 -13.91 -10.47 -4.66
N GLY A 33 -14.07 -9.68 -5.72
CA GLY A 33 -15.34 -9.57 -6.44
C GLY A 33 -15.79 -10.94 -6.96
N SER A 34 -14.83 -11.74 -7.45
CA SER A 34 -15.09 -13.13 -7.86
C SER A 34 -15.39 -14.08 -6.70
N ALA A 35 -14.89 -13.80 -5.49
CA ALA A 35 -15.17 -14.57 -4.28
C ALA A 35 -16.55 -14.27 -3.67
N GLY A 36 -17.19 -13.19 -4.11
CA GLY A 36 -18.56 -12.81 -3.76
C GLY A 36 -18.63 -11.54 -2.92
N ALA A 37 -19.75 -10.82 -3.07
CA ALA A 37 -19.96 -9.51 -2.46
C ALA A 37 -19.83 -9.54 -0.93
N ILE A 38 -20.39 -10.55 -0.27
CA ILE A 38 -20.29 -10.70 1.20
C ILE A 38 -18.84 -10.86 1.64
N VAL A 39 -18.06 -11.73 0.97
CA VAL A 39 -16.65 -11.97 1.31
C VAL A 39 -15.89 -10.65 1.23
N LEU A 40 -16.14 -9.90 0.17
CA LEU A 40 -15.53 -8.59 -0.04
C LEU A 40 -15.83 -7.59 1.08
N PHE A 41 -17.11 -7.41 1.43
CA PHE A 41 -17.50 -6.45 2.47
C PHE A 41 -16.96 -6.84 3.85
N ILE A 42 -17.07 -8.11 4.23
CA ILE A 42 -16.59 -8.59 5.54
C ILE A 42 -15.07 -8.48 5.59
N THR A 43 -14.35 -8.97 4.58
CA THR A 43 -12.89 -8.90 4.55
C THR A 43 -12.40 -7.46 4.54
N ALA A 44 -13.03 -6.55 3.79
CA ALA A 44 -12.68 -5.13 3.80
C ALA A 44 -12.91 -4.49 5.18
N LEU A 45 -14.05 -4.78 5.81
CA LEU A 45 -14.40 -4.27 7.14
C LEU A 45 -13.45 -4.77 8.23
N VAL A 46 -12.98 -6.02 8.13
CA VAL A 46 -12.02 -6.63 9.08
C VAL A 46 -10.58 -6.20 8.80
N ALA A 47 -10.17 -6.07 7.54
CA ALA A 47 -8.81 -5.69 7.20
C ALA A 47 -8.49 -4.23 7.53
N TRP A 48 -9.48 -3.33 7.42
CA TRP A 48 -9.32 -1.92 7.78
C TRP A 48 -8.79 -1.71 9.22
N PRO A 49 -9.41 -2.26 10.28
CA PRO A 49 -8.89 -2.16 11.64
C PRO A 49 -7.56 -2.90 11.85
N LEU A 50 -7.43 -4.10 11.26
CA LEU A 50 -6.21 -4.91 11.37
C LEU A 50 -4.98 -4.24 10.74
N THR A 51 -5.18 -3.27 9.86
CA THR A 51 -4.08 -2.51 9.25
C THR A 51 -3.91 -1.15 9.91
N TYR A 52 -5.00 -0.45 10.25
CA TYR A 52 -4.94 0.88 10.84
C TYR A 52 -4.28 0.90 12.22
N TRP A 53 -4.67 -0.01 13.13
CA TRP A 53 -4.12 -0.01 14.48
C TRP A 53 -2.62 -0.35 14.53
N PRO A 54 -2.12 -1.37 13.81
CA PRO A 54 -0.68 -1.62 13.75
C PRO A 54 0.12 -0.47 13.16
N HIS A 55 -0.33 0.15 12.07
CA HIS A 55 0.39 1.31 11.52
C HIS A 55 0.37 2.51 12.50
N LYS A 56 -0.74 2.73 13.22
CA LYS A 56 -0.81 3.77 14.25
C LYS A 56 0.17 3.46 15.39
N ALA A 57 0.20 2.22 15.86
CA ALA A 57 1.12 1.78 16.91
C ALA A 57 2.58 1.94 16.45
N LEU A 58 2.87 1.61 15.18
CA LEU A 58 4.19 1.77 14.58
C LEU A 58 4.60 3.25 14.50
N CYS A 59 3.72 4.14 14.02
CA CYS A 59 3.95 5.59 14.06
C CYS A 59 4.30 6.05 15.48
N GLN A 60 3.50 5.65 16.47
CA GLN A 60 3.70 6.04 17.86
C GLN A 60 5.02 5.50 18.42
N PHE A 61 5.39 4.26 18.09
CA PHE A 61 6.63 3.62 18.49
C PHE A 61 7.87 4.33 17.93
N ILE A 62 7.82 4.69 16.64
CA ILE A 62 8.92 5.43 16.01
C ILE A 62 9.04 6.84 16.61
N LEU A 63 7.91 7.54 16.77
CA LEU A 63 7.89 8.89 17.33
C LEU A 63 8.33 8.93 18.80
N SER A 64 8.04 7.89 19.58
CA SER A 64 8.46 7.80 20.98
C SER A 64 9.94 7.49 21.14
N SER A 65 10.54 6.79 20.16
CA SER A 65 11.97 6.58 20.12
C SER A 65 12.68 7.91 19.87
N LYS A 66 13.51 8.38 20.81
CA LYS A 66 14.30 9.62 20.68
C LYS A 66 15.52 9.43 19.75
N THR A 67 15.41 8.53 18.78
CA THR A 67 16.48 8.16 17.85
C THR A 67 16.62 9.19 16.75
N SER A 68 17.82 9.27 16.18
CA SER A 68 18.14 10.20 15.10
C SER A 68 17.21 9.99 13.89
N ALA A 69 16.99 11.05 13.10
CA ALA A 69 16.01 11.07 12.00
C ALA A 69 16.32 10.14 10.79
N GLY A 70 17.26 9.20 10.91
CA GLY A 70 17.57 8.21 9.88
C GLY A 70 17.33 6.76 10.28
N GLU A 71 17.15 6.46 11.57
CA GLU A 71 17.15 5.07 12.03
C GLU A 71 15.77 4.40 11.98
N GLY A 72 14.68 5.18 11.92
CA GLY A 72 13.32 4.65 11.75
C GLY A 72 12.97 3.49 12.68
N ILE A 73 12.36 2.44 12.13
CA ILE A 73 11.94 1.25 12.87
C ILE A 73 13.13 0.54 13.50
N THR A 74 14.25 0.40 12.79
CA THR A 74 15.41 -0.37 13.26
C THR A 74 16.08 0.32 14.45
N GLY A 75 16.17 1.66 14.41
CA GLY A 75 16.58 2.48 15.56
C GLY A 75 15.62 2.38 16.72
N ALA A 76 14.31 2.53 16.46
CA ALA A 76 13.30 2.46 17.50
C ALA A 76 13.34 1.12 18.26
N VAL A 77 13.46 0.00 17.53
CA VAL A 77 13.61 -1.32 18.16
C VAL A 77 14.91 -1.43 18.95
N THR A 78 16.02 -0.95 18.39
CA THR A 78 17.31 -0.99 19.08
C THR A 78 17.31 -0.15 20.36
N HIS A 79 16.62 0.99 20.36
CA HIS A 79 16.48 1.88 21.51
C HIS A 79 15.74 1.22 22.68
N TYR A 80 14.62 0.54 22.41
CA TYR A 80 13.79 -0.07 23.46
C TYR A 80 14.22 -1.48 23.85
N TYR A 81 14.73 -2.27 22.91
CA TYR A 81 15.00 -3.70 23.09
C TYR A 81 16.48 -4.07 23.00
N GLY A 82 17.36 -3.10 22.74
CA GLY A 82 18.79 -3.29 22.62
C GLY A 82 19.25 -3.88 21.27
N LYS A 83 20.57 -3.89 21.07
CA LYS A 83 21.21 -4.19 19.78
C LYS A 83 20.96 -5.61 19.26
N LYS A 84 20.89 -6.62 20.14
CA LYS A 84 20.63 -8.02 19.73
C LYS A 84 19.25 -8.17 19.09
N ILE A 85 18.20 -7.68 19.77
CA ILE A 85 16.83 -7.73 19.27
C ILE A 85 16.68 -6.83 18.04
N GLY A 86 17.28 -5.63 18.08
CA GLY A 86 17.35 -4.72 16.94
C GLY A 86 17.88 -5.39 15.67
N ASN A 87 18.99 -6.14 15.76
CA ASN A 87 19.53 -6.88 14.63
C ASN A 87 18.59 -7.98 14.11
N ILE A 88 17.96 -8.76 15.00
CA ILE A 88 17.03 -9.82 14.60
C ILE A 88 15.84 -9.23 13.82
N ILE A 89 15.23 -8.18 14.36
CA ILE A 89 14.10 -7.50 13.70
C ILE A 89 14.54 -6.87 12.39
N THR A 90 15.73 -6.26 12.33
CA THR A 90 16.28 -5.69 11.09
C THR A 90 16.46 -6.75 10.01
N THR A 91 16.99 -7.93 10.36
CA THR A 91 17.14 -9.05 9.42
C THR A 91 15.78 -9.56 8.95
N LEU A 92 14.82 -9.72 9.86
CA LEU A 92 13.46 -10.15 9.50
C LEU A 92 12.78 -9.14 8.57
N TYR A 93 12.93 -7.85 8.88
CA TYR A 93 12.44 -6.75 8.07
C TYR A 93 13.09 -6.78 6.68
N PHE A 94 14.41 -6.95 6.60
CA PHE A 94 15.13 -7.09 5.34
C PHE A 94 14.58 -8.24 4.49
N ILE A 95 14.43 -9.44 5.07
CA ILE A 95 13.91 -10.61 4.35
C ILE A 95 12.49 -10.33 3.85
N ALA A 96 11.61 -9.79 4.70
CA ALA A 96 10.23 -9.48 4.33
C ALA A 96 10.17 -8.49 3.15
N PHE A 97 10.89 -7.37 3.22
CA PHE A 97 10.87 -6.39 2.14
C PHE A 97 11.61 -6.83 0.89
N PHE A 98 12.64 -7.65 1.02
CA PHE A 98 13.30 -8.26 -0.12
C PHE A 98 12.33 -9.13 -0.92
N VAL A 99 11.54 -9.98 -0.26
CA VAL A 99 10.50 -10.78 -0.90
C VAL A 99 9.45 -9.89 -1.58
N VAL A 100 8.98 -8.84 -0.90
CA VAL A 100 8.01 -7.89 -1.46
C VAL A 100 8.55 -7.22 -2.74
N VAL A 101 9.79 -6.75 -2.72
CA VAL A 101 10.44 -6.13 -3.89
C VAL A 101 10.52 -7.11 -5.06
N LEU A 102 10.84 -8.38 -4.81
CA LEU A 102 10.86 -9.41 -5.86
C LEU A 102 9.48 -9.65 -6.46
N ILE A 103 8.43 -9.73 -5.64
CA ILE A 103 7.05 -9.91 -6.11
C ILE A 103 6.66 -8.76 -7.04
N TYR A 104 6.98 -7.51 -6.69
CA TYR A 104 6.71 -6.37 -7.55
C TYR A 104 7.53 -6.37 -8.84
N ALA A 105 8.81 -6.70 -8.77
CA ALA A 105 9.65 -6.78 -9.96
C ALA A 105 9.08 -7.81 -10.96
N VAL A 106 8.63 -8.95 -10.46
CA VAL A 106 7.95 -9.99 -11.26
C VAL A 106 6.62 -9.46 -11.82
N ALA A 107 5.79 -8.82 -11.00
CA ALA A 107 4.50 -8.29 -11.42
C ALA A 107 4.64 -7.23 -12.54
N ILE A 108 5.53 -6.25 -12.37
CA ILE A 108 5.80 -5.22 -13.37
C ILE A 108 6.36 -5.85 -14.64
N THR A 109 7.30 -6.78 -14.53
CA THR A 109 7.85 -7.50 -15.68
C THR A 109 6.74 -8.20 -16.46
N ASN A 110 5.87 -8.94 -15.76
CA ASN A 110 4.76 -9.66 -16.38
C ASN A 110 3.82 -8.70 -17.12
N SER A 111 3.39 -7.61 -16.47
CA SER A 111 2.52 -6.61 -17.09
C SER A 111 3.15 -5.96 -18.33
N LEU A 112 4.44 -5.61 -18.26
CA LEU A 112 5.15 -5.04 -19.43
C LEU A 112 5.27 -6.05 -20.56
N THR A 113 5.61 -7.31 -20.24
CA THR A 113 5.70 -8.36 -21.26
C THR A 113 4.34 -8.66 -21.89
N GLU A 114 3.24 -8.59 -21.14
CA GLU A 114 1.88 -8.78 -21.68
C GLU A 114 1.47 -7.65 -22.63
N GLN A 115 1.84 -6.40 -22.33
CA GLN A 115 1.63 -5.28 -23.25
C GLN A 115 2.51 -5.40 -24.51
N LEU A 116 3.75 -5.86 -24.35
CA LEU A 116 4.67 -6.07 -25.46
C LEU A 116 4.25 -7.25 -26.34
N ALA A 117 3.65 -8.29 -25.74
CA ALA A 117 3.11 -9.46 -26.43
C ALA A 117 2.02 -9.12 -27.46
N LYS A 118 1.36 -7.96 -27.32
CA LYS A 118 0.38 -7.47 -28.31
C LYS A 118 1.02 -7.09 -29.64
N HIS A 119 2.32 -6.85 -29.66
CA HIS A 119 3.05 -6.33 -30.82
C HIS A 119 4.16 -7.28 -31.30
N ILE A 120 4.78 -8.04 -30.39
CA ILE A 120 5.87 -8.98 -30.71
C ILE A 120 5.72 -10.29 -29.94
N GLN A 121 6.32 -11.36 -30.46
CA GLN A 121 6.43 -12.63 -29.73
C GLN A 121 7.40 -12.47 -28.54
N ILE A 122 6.98 -12.85 -27.33
CA ILE A 122 7.82 -12.78 -26.13
C ILE A 122 8.47 -14.13 -25.89
N ASP A 123 9.79 -14.18 -26.07
CA ASP A 123 10.61 -15.32 -25.66
C ASP A 123 11.24 -15.09 -24.27
N ILE A 124 11.95 -16.11 -23.78
CA ILE A 124 12.63 -16.05 -22.48
C ILE A 124 13.70 -14.93 -22.43
N ARG A 125 14.35 -14.63 -23.57
CA ARG A 125 15.43 -13.62 -23.63
C ARG A 125 14.86 -12.23 -23.46
N ILE A 126 13.78 -11.92 -24.16
CA ILE A 126 13.06 -10.64 -24.06
C ILE A 126 12.55 -10.47 -22.63
N ARG A 127 11.93 -11.50 -22.05
CA ARG A 127 11.46 -11.43 -20.66
C ARG A 127 12.58 -11.16 -19.66
N MET A 128 13.74 -11.83 -19.82
CA MET A 128 14.92 -11.55 -18.98
C MET A 128 15.43 -10.12 -19.15
N ALA A 129 15.49 -9.61 -20.39
CA ALA A 129 15.91 -8.24 -20.67
C ALA A 129 14.96 -7.21 -20.06
N VAL A 130 13.65 -7.42 -20.16
CA VAL A 130 12.62 -6.57 -19.52
C VAL A 130 12.77 -6.60 -18.00
N SER A 131 12.91 -7.79 -17.41
CA SER A 131 13.10 -7.93 -15.95
C SER A 131 14.35 -7.20 -15.46
N PHE A 132 15.47 -7.37 -16.16
CA PHE A 132 16.72 -6.67 -15.86
C PHE A 132 16.54 -5.15 -15.96
N GLY A 133 15.90 -4.66 -17.04
CA GLY A 133 15.60 -3.24 -17.23
C GLY A 133 14.73 -2.66 -16.11
N VAL A 134 13.67 -3.38 -15.71
CA VAL A 134 12.79 -2.98 -14.61
C VAL A 134 13.58 -2.83 -13.31
N VAL A 135 14.34 -3.85 -12.91
CA VAL A 135 15.12 -3.82 -11.67
C VAL A 135 16.18 -2.71 -11.70
N LEU A 136 16.85 -2.52 -12.84
CA LEU A 136 17.89 -1.50 -12.99
C LEU A 136 17.31 -0.08 -12.89
N ILE A 137 16.19 0.20 -13.57
CA ILE A 137 15.54 1.51 -13.53
C ILE A 137 15.04 1.82 -12.11
N LEU A 138 14.38 0.86 -11.46
CA LEU A 138 13.90 1.04 -10.09
C LEU A 138 15.05 1.30 -9.11
N ASN A 139 16.18 0.59 -9.24
CA ASN A 139 17.38 0.85 -8.44
C ASN A 139 18.00 2.22 -8.73
N MET A 140 18.07 2.64 -9.99
CA MET A 140 18.56 3.98 -10.34
C MET A 140 17.73 5.08 -9.68
N ILE A 141 16.39 4.98 -9.73
CA ILE A 141 15.50 5.95 -9.08
C ILE A 141 15.78 6.00 -7.58
N PHE A 142 15.97 4.85 -6.94
CA PHE A 142 16.28 4.78 -5.51
C PHE A 142 17.62 5.45 -5.15
N LEU A 143 18.65 5.26 -5.99
CA LEU A 143 19.98 5.86 -5.79
C LEU A 143 19.99 7.39 -5.93
N MET A 144 19.00 7.99 -6.60
CA MET A 144 18.87 9.45 -6.72
C MET A 144 18.38 10.13 -5.42
N GLY A 145 18.07 9.35 -4.37
CA GLY A 145 17.78 9.83 -3.03
C GLY A 145 16.31 10.16 -2.75
N ARG A 146 16.01 10.48 -1.48
CA ARG A 146 14.64 10.62 -0.94
C ARG A 146 13.77 11.61 -1.73
N HIS A 147 14.30 12.77 -2.11
CA HIS A 147 13.53 13.79 -2.83
C HIS A 147 13.14 13.36 -4.25
N ALA A 148 14.03 12.66 -4.97
CA ALA A 148 13.72 12.13 -6.30
C ALA A 148 12.66 11.03 -6.21
N THR A 149 12.83 10.08 -5.28
CA THR A 149 11.86 9.00 -5.04
C THR A 149 10.47 9.54 -4.69
N LEU A 150 10.37 10.52 -3.79
CA LEU A 150 9.09 11.13 -3.42
C LEU A 150 8.43 11.87 -4.59
N ARG A 151 9.22 12.55 -5.43
CA ARG A 151 8.70 13.24 -6.62
C ARG A 151 8.17 12.25 -7.66
N VAL A 152 8.91 11.17 -7.91
CA VAL A 152 8.51 10.10 -8.84
C VAL A 152 7.26 9.40 -8.33
N MET A 153 7.21 9.03 -7.04
CA MET A 153 6.01 8.45 -6.44
C MET A 153 4.81 9.39 -6.57
N GLY A 154 4.97 10.68 -6.24
CA GLY A 154 3.90 11.66 -6.43
C GLY A 154 3.41 11.70 -7.89
N PHE A 155 4.33 11.82 -8.84
CA PHE A 155 4.01 11.85 -10.27
C PHE A 155 3.32 10.58 -10.78
N LEU A 156 3.64 9.39 -10.25
CA LEU A 156 2.99 8.13 -10.61
C LEU A 156 1.61 7.97 -9.97
N VAL A 157 1.47 8.38 -8.71
CA VAL A 157 0.26 8.13 -7.93
C VAL A 157 -0.91 9.01 -8.39
N PHE A 158 -0.66 10.26 -8.76
CA PHE A 158 -1.74 11.15 -9.21
C PHE A 158 -2.45 10.68 -10.49
N PRO A 159 -1.76 10.34 -11.58
CA PRO A 159 -2.37 9.75 -12.77
C PRO A 159 -3.06 8.42 -12.47
N LEU A 160 -2.48 7.60 -11.60
CA LEU A 160 -3.07 6.33 -11.20
C LEU A 160 -4.42 6.54 -10.48
N ILE A 161 -4.47 7.44 -9.49
CA ILE A 161 -5.72 7.82 -8.81
C ILE A 161 -6.74 8.36 -9.81
N ALA A 162 -6.32 9.26 -10.71
CA ALA A 162 -7.21 9.85 -11.70
C ALA A 162 -7.79 8.80 -12.65
N TYR A 163 -6.94 7.87 -13.13
CA TYR A 163 -7.35 6.75 -13.96
C TYR A 163 -8.34 5.84 -13.21
N PHE A 164 -8.07 5.54 -11.94
CA PHE A 164 -9.00 4.75 -11.12
C PHE A 164 -10.33 5.42 -10.90
N LEU A 165 -10.34 6.69 -10.51
CA LEU A 165 -11.58 7.45 -10.34
C LEU A 165 -12.37 7.50 -11.65
N PHE A 166 -11.69 7.69 -12.78
CA PHE A 166 -12.34 7.64 -14.09
C PHE A 166 -12.92 6.26 -14.40
N LEU A 167 -12.14 5.18 -14.25
CA LEU A 167 -12.59 3.82 -14.51
C LEU A 167 -13.76 3.43 -13.60
N SER A 168 -13.65 3.76 -12.32
CA SER A 168 -14.72 3.66 -11.33
C SER A 168 -16.00 4.34 -11.83
N LEU A 169 -15.95 5.63 -12.15
CA LEU A 169 -17.12 6.38 -12.63
C LEU A 169 -17.67 5.79 -13.95
N TYR A 170 -16.79 5.37 -14.86
CA TYR A 170 -17.18 4.75 -16.12
C TYR A 170 -17.90 3.42 -15.92
N LEU A 171 -17.45 2.60 -14.97
CA LEU A 171 -18.03 1.29 -14.68
C LEU A 171 -19.36 1.37 -13.93
N THR A 172 -19.76 2.52 -13.37
CA THR A 172 -21.06 2.67 -12.68
C THR A 172 -22.25 2.26 -13.53
N GLY A 173 -22.19 2.45 -14.86
CA GLY A 173 -23.23 2.01 -15.78
C GLY A 173 -23.29 0.49 -16.01
N SER A 174 -22.22 -0.23 -15.67
CA SER A 174 -22.10 -1.69 -15.77
C SER A 174 -22.28 -2.43 -14.45
N TRP A 175 -22.55 -1.70 -13.37
CA TRP A 175 -22.81 -2.28 -12.06
C TRP A 175 -23.99 -3.24 -12.14
N GLN A 176 -23.83 -4.40 -11.53
CA GLN A 176 -24.88 -5.42 -11.45
C GLN A 176 -25.30 -5.55 -9.99
N PRO A 177 -26.27 -4.74 -9.50
CA PRO A 177 -26.76 -4.83 -8.13
C PRO A 177 -27.28 -6.22 -7.75
N SER A 178 -27.67 -7.02 -8.75
CA SER A 178 -28.05 -8.42 -8.58
C SER A 178 -26.93 -9.29 -8.00
N LEU A 179 -25.66 -8.97 -8.25
CA LEU A 179 -24.49 -9.65 -7.67
C LEU A 179 -24.35 -9.37 -6.17
N LEU A 180 -24.76 -8.18 -5.72
CA LEU A 180 -24.82 -7.85 -4.29
C LEU A 180 -25.90 -8.67 -3.57
N THR A 181 -27.00 -8.99 -4.26
CA THR A 181 -28.14 -9.68 -3.67
C THR A 181 -28.13 -11.19 -3.86
N GLY A 182 -27.47 -11.71 -4.91
CA GLY A 182 -27.53 -13.11 -5.31
C GLY A 182 -26.64 -14.06 -4.48
N GLN A 183 -25.67 -13.54 -3.75
CA GLN A 183 -24.72 -14.32 -2.94
C GLN A 183 -24.74 -13.90 -1.46
N MET A 184 -25.95 -13.69 -0.92
CA MET A 184 -26.14 -13.24 0.46
C MET A 184 -26.20 -14.37 1.51
N SER A 185 -25.86 -15.62 1.16
CA SER A 185 -25.84 -16.73 2.13
C SER A 185 -24.54 -16.77 2.91
N LEU A 186 -24.60 -16.46 4.21
CA LEU A 186 -23.48 -16.70 5.13
C LEU A 186 -23.43 -18.20 5.48
N ASP A 187 -22.61 -18.95 4.74
CA ASP A 187 -22.34 -20.36 4.99
C ASP A 187 -20.89 -20.60 5.43
N SER A 188 -20.58 -21.86 5.77
CA SER A 188 -19.22 -22.27 6.19
C SER A 188 -18.19 -21.97 5.09
N HIS A 189 -18.56 -22.11 3.82
CA HIS A 189 -17.69 -21.82 2.69
C HIS A 189 -17.35 -20.32 2.61
N THR A 190 -18.33 -19.44 2.77
CA THR A 190 -18.16 -17.99 2.78
C THR A 190 -17.25 -17.55 3.93
N LEU A 191 -17.44 -18.10 5.13
CA LEU A 191 -16.55 -17.83 6.28
C LEU A 191 -15.11 -18.29 6.02
N HIS A 192 -14.94 -19.45 5.38
CA HIS A 192 -13.62 -19.95 4.99
C HIS A 192 -12.95 -19.04 3.95
N GLN A 193 -13.71 -18.56 2.95
CA GLN A 193 -13.21 -17.60 1.95
C GLN A 193 -12.81 -16.26 2.60
N VAL A 194 -13.61 -15.74 3.54
CA VAL A 194 -13.27 -14.54 4.32
C VAL A 194 -11.95 -14.76 5.07
N TRP A 195 -11.79 -15.90 5.74
CA TRP A 195 -10.59 -16.21 6.52
C TRP A 195 -9.32 -16.21 5.67
N ILE A 196 -9.35 -16.86 4.51
CA ILE A 196 -8.20 -16.91 3.59
C ILE A 196 -7.93 -15.55 2.95
N SER A 197 -8.96 -14.73 2.77
CA SER A 197 -8.84 -13.41 2.14
C SER A 197 -8.27 -12.33 3.07
N ILE A 198 -8.39 -12.49 4.40
CA ILE A 198 -7.91 -11.50 5.38
C ILE A 198 -6.40 -11.23 5.24
N PRO A 199 -5.49 -12.23 5.24
CA PRO A 199 -4.06 -11.98 5.10
C PRO A 199 -3.70 -11.22 3.82
N VAL A 200 -4.34 -11.57 2.70
CA VAL A 200 -4.13 -10.91 1.41
C VAL A 200 -4.58 -9.44 1.47
N MET A 201 -5.75 -9.18 2.06
CA MET A 201 -6.27 -7.83 2.22
C MET A 201 -5.41 -6.99 3.19
N VAL A 202 -4.98 -7.58 4.31
CA VAL A 202 -4.08 -6.93 5.27
C VAL A 202 -2.74 -6.58 4.62
N PHE A 203 -2.18 -7.49 3.82
CA PHE A 203 -0.95 -7.24 3.08
C PHE A 203 -1.13 -6.13 2.04
N ALA A 204 -2.21 -6.15 1.27
CA ALA A 204 -2.46 -5.13 0.26
C ALA A 204 -2.76 -3.74 0.84
N PHE A 205 -3.34 -3.66 2.04
CA PHE A 205 -3.50 -2.40 2.76
C PHE A 205 -2.23 -1.99 3.52
N SER A 206 -1.22 -2.87 3.58
CA SER A 206 0.03 -2.60 4.25
C SER A 206 0.86 -1.60 3.46
N HIS A 207 1.21 -0.51 4.14
CA HIS A 207 2.12 0.54 3.66
C HIS A 207 3.16 0.81 4.73
N THR A 208 3.55 -0.24 5.46
CA THR A 208 4.54 -0.19 6.55
C THR A 208 5.86 0.49 6.17
N PRO A 209 6.46 0.29 4.96
CA PRO A 209 7.69 0.99 4.56
C PRO A 209 7.61 2.50 4.61
N ILE A 210 6.49 3.05 4.13
CA ILE A 210 6.31 4.49 4.06
C ILE A 210 5.91 5.07 5.41
N ILE A 211 5.33 4.27 6.33
CA ILE A 211 5.02 4.72 7.70
C ILE A 211 6.26 5.21 8.43
N SER A 212 7.41 4.55 8.27
CA SER A 212 8.66 4.98 8.92
C SER A 212 9.11 6.35 8.43
N THR A 213 9.17 6.54 7.11
CA THR A 213 9.58 7.83 6.53
C THR A 213 8.56 8.93 6.83
N PHE A 214 7.27 8.58 6.82
CA PHE A 214 6.19 9.46 7.21
C PHE A 214 6.31 9.93 8.67
N ALA A 215 6.47 9.00 9.63
CA ALA A 215 6.58 9.35 11.05
C ALA A 215 7.79 10.25 11.32
N ILE A 216 8.95 9.95 10.72
CA ILE A 216 10.16 10.77 10.84
C ILE A 216 9.90 12.19 10.30
N ASP A 217 9.32 12.30 9.10
CA ASP A 217 9.03 13.59 8.48
C ASP A 217 8.08 14.45 9.34
N ARG A 218 7.07 13.82 9.95
CA ARG A 218 6.14 14.51 10.85
C ARG A 218 6.84 14.96 12.13
N ARG A 219 7.79 14.19 12.66
CA ARG A 219 8.62 14.58 13.81
C ARG A 219 9.47 15.81 13.52
N GLU A 220 10.14 15.82 12.37
CA GLU A 220 11.00 16.92 11.94
C GLU A 220 10.23 18.24 11.79
N ASN A 221 9.02 18.19 11.22
CA ASN A 221 8.25 19.38 10.90
C ASN A 221 7.29 19.85 12.03
N PHE A 222 6.88 18.96 12.93
CA PHE A 222 5.82 19.25 13.90
C PHE A 222 6.15 18.87 15.35
N GLY A 223 7.32 18.29 15.63
CA GLY A 223 7.78 17.97 16.99
C GLY A 223 6.75 17.16 17.78
N ASP A 224 6.34 17.66 18.94
CA ASP A 224 5.38 17.01 19.84
C ASP A 224 3.99 16.79 19.21
N GLN A 225 3.61 17.60 18.21
CA GLN A 225 2.33 17.46 17.50
C GLN A 225 2.38 16.41 16.37
N ALA A 226 3.54 15.77 16.13
CA ALA A 226 3.73 14.84 15.01
C ALA A 226 2.70 13.70 15.00
N MET A 227 2.39 13.11 16.17
CA MET A 227 1.46 11.98 16.23
C MET A 227 0.03 12.37 15.87
N ASP A 228 -0.41 13.58 16.21
CA ASP A 228 -1.74 14.05 15.87
C ASP A 228 -1.86 14.37 14.38
N LYS A 229 -0.78 14.90 13.77
CA LYS A 229 -0.66 15.01 12.32
C LYS A 229 -0.68 13.63 11.64
N CYS A 230 0.04 12.65 12.18
CA CYS A 230 0.02 11.27 11.69
C CYS A 230 -1.40 10.70 11.67
N LYS A 231 -2.12 10.75 12.80
CA LYS A 231 -3.50 10.25 12.92
C LYS A 231 -4.43 10.91 11.90
N LYS A 232 -4.34 12.23 11.74
CA LYS A 232 -5.20 13.00 10.84
C LYS A 232 -5.01 12.56 9.38
N ILE A 233 -3.77 12.50 8.91
CA ILE A 233 -3.42 12.11 7.53
C ILE A 233 -3.77 10.63 7.28
N MET A 234 -3.44 9.74 8.23
CA MET A 234 -3.73 8.31 8.12
C MET A 234 -5.23 8.06 8.02
N LYS A 235 -6.07 8.72 8.83
CA LYS A 235 -7.54 8.57 8.73
C LYS A 235 -8.05 8.86 7.32
N VAL A 236 -7.57 9.94 6.70
CA VAL A 236 -7.97 10.30 5.33
C VAL A 236 -7.44 9.30 4.31
N ALA A 237 -6.16 8.90 4.41
CA ALA A 237 -5.58 7.92 3.50
C ALA A 237 -6.36 6.59 3.53
N TYR A 238 -6.65 6.07 4.72
CA TYR A 238 -7.40 4.83 4.90
C TYR A 238 -8.83 4.91 4.39
N LEU A 239 -9.50 6.05 4.59
CA LEU A 239 -10.84 6.26 4.07
C LEU A 239 -10.83 6.24 2.54
N ILE A 240 -9.87 6.92 1.90
CA ILE A 240 -9.74 6.91 0.44
C ILE A 240 -9.38 5.51 -0.09
N ILE A 241 -8.47 4.78 0.57
CA ILE A 241 -8.13 3.39 0.20
C ILE A 241 -9.38 2.50 0.26
N CYS A 242 -10.10 2.52 1.39
CA CYS A 242 -11.28 1.69 1.61
C CYS A 242 -12.39 2.00 0.59
N LEU A 243 -12.70 3.28 0.38
CA LEU A 243 -13.70 3.70 -0.61
C LEU A 243 -13.31 3.31 -2.03
N SER A 244 -12.03 3.43 -2.40
CA SER A 244 -11.56 3.06 -3.73
C SER A 244 -11.74 1.56 -3.99
N VAL A 245 -11.47 0.71 -2.99
CA VAL A 245 -11.73 -0.73 -3.09
C VAL A 245 -13.20 -0.98 -3.29
N LEU A 246 -14.05 -0.53 -2.35
CA LEU A 246 -15.48 -0.83 -2.41
C LEU A 246 -16.12 -0.35 -3.73
N PHE A 247 -15.70 0.81 -4.23
CA PHE A 247 -16.23 1.37 -5.47
C PHE A 247 -15.77 0.62 -6.73
N LEU A 248 -14.57 0.02 -6.74
CA LEU A 248 -14.10 -0.80 -7.87
C LEU A 248 -14.74 -2.18 -7.95
N CYS A 249 -15.44 -2.62 -6.89
CA CYS A 249 -15.99 -3.97 -6.78
C CYS A 249 -17.51 -4.05 -6.96
N LEU A 250 -18.15 -2.89 -7.04
CA LEU A 250 -19.57 -2.73 -7.38
C LEU A 250 -19.72 -2.71 -8.90
#